data_AF-A0A8T0QBB1-F1
#
_entry.id   AF-A0A8T0QBB1-F1
#
_cell.length_a   1.000
_cell.length_b   1.000
_cell.length_c   1.000
_cell.angle_alpha   90.00
_cell.angle_beta   90.00
_cell.angle_gamma   90.00
#
_symmetry.space_group_name_H-M   'P 1'
#
loop_
_entity.id
_entity.type
_entity.pdbx_description
1 polymer ?
#
loop_
_entity_poly.entity_id
_entity_poly.type
_entity_poly.pdbx_seq_one_letter_code
_entity_poly.pdbx_strand_id
1 'polypeptide(L)'
;MARVAAIVLAMFAAAALLVKPAAAELTRVEHPPKTEGSLNILAVGDWGRRGQYNQTLVAEQMGLVGEKLDIDFVISTGDNIYDNGIANTSDPLFKECFTNIYTAESLQTPWYIVLGNHDYTGNALAQQDPAIREVDSRYLSIAKSFIVNSGTFSKRNLLMHHIGAWS
;
A
#
# COMPACT_ATOMS: atom_id res chain seq x y z
N MET A 1 20.99 32.39 -41.93
CA MET A 1 21.35 30.99 -41.58
C MET A 1 21.89 30.89 -40.15
N ALA A 2 23.07 31.45 -39.82
CA ALA A 2 23.69 31.30 -38.49
C ALA A 2 22.84 31.79 -37.30
N ARG A 3 22.15 32.93 -37.43
CA ARG A 3 21.28 33.48 -36.37
C ARG A 3 20.06 32.62 -36.05
N VAL A 4 19.49 31.98 -37.07
CA VAL A 4 18.32 31.08 -36.91
C VAL A 4 18.75 29.78 -36.21
N ALA A 5 19.91 29.24 -36.59
CA ALA A 5 20.48 28.07 -35.91
C ALA A 5 20.78 28.32 -34.43
N ALA A 6 21.30 29.51 -34.09
CA ALA A 6 21.57 29.88 -32.70
C ALA A 6 20.30 30.00 -31.84
N ILE A 7 19.22 30.56 -32.40
CA ILE A 7 17.92 30.66 -31.72
C ILE A 7 17.31 29.28 -31.48
N VAL A 8 17.35 28.40 -32.48
CA VAL A 8 16.84 27.03 -32.34
C VAL A 8 17.64 26.26 -31.29
N LEU A 9 18.96 26.39 -31.27
CA LEU A 9 19.81 25.73 -30.27
C LEU A 9 19.53 26.24 -28.85
N ALA A 10 19.33 27.56 -28.68
CA ALA A 10 18.97 28.16 -27.40
C ALA A 10 17.57 27.70 -26.92
N MET A 11 16.60 27.55 -27.83
CA MET A 11 15.29 27.00 -27.50
C MET A 11 15.37 25.53 -27.08
N PHE A 12 16.16 24.71 -27.76
CA PHE A 12 16.37 23.31 -27.37
C PHE A 12 17.07 23.19 -26.01
N ALA A 13 18.08 24.02 -25.74
CA ALA A 13 18.75 24.06 -24.44
C ALA A 13 17.78 24.50 -23.32
N ALA A 14 16.98 25.55 -23.56
CA ALA A 14 15.97 26.01 -22.61
C ALA A 14 14.88 24.95 -22.35
N ALA A 15 14.43 24.25 -23.39
CA ALA A 15 13.49 23.14 -23.25
C ALA A 15 14.10 21.98 -22.44
N ALA A 16 15.36 21.60 -22.70
CA ALA A 16 16.06 20.57 -21.94
C ALA A 16 16.28 20.95 -20.47
N LEU A 17 16.48 22.23 -20.15
CA LEU A 17 16.54 22.76 -18.78
C LEU A 17 15.18 22.75 -18.05
N LEU A 18 14.07 22.74 -18.81
CA LEU A 18 12.71 22.68 -18.25
C LEU A 18 12.22 21.24 -18.01
N VAL A 19 12.86 20.23 -18.60
CA VAL A 19 12.56 18.83 -18.34
C VAL A 19 13.29 18.38 -17.07
N LYS A 20 12.58 18.43 -15.93
CA LYS A 20 13.07 17.76 -14.72
C LYS A 20 13.11 16.24 -14.97
N PRO A 21 14.17 15.52 -14.55
CA PRO A 21 14.13 14.06 -14.57
C PRO A 21 13.00 13.61 -13.65
N ALA A 22 12.05 12.85 -14.20
CA ALA A 22 11.07 12.12 -13.41
C ALA A 22 11.78 10.90 -12.78
N ALA A 23 12.58 11.15 -11.75
CA ALA A 23 13.05 10.07 -10.89
C ALA A 23 11.86 9.64 -10.03
N ALA A 24 11.21 8.54 -10.39
CA ALA A 24 10.22 7.89 -9.55
C ALA A 24 10.98 7.18 -8.40
N GLU A 25 11.32 7.95 -7.36
CA GLU A 25 11.88 7.36 -6.15
C GLU A 25 10.76 6.64 -5.39
N LEU A 26 10.99 5.37 -5.06
CA LEU A 26 10.03 4.59 -4.30
C LEU A 26 9.94 5.12 -2.88
N THR A 27 8.71 5.29 -2.40
CA THR A 27 8.47 5.65 -0.99
C THR A 27 9.12 4.60 -0.10
N ARG A 28 9.94 5.03 0.85
CA ARG A 28 10.56 4.17 1.85
C ARG A 28 9.81 4.30 3.16
N VAL A 29 9.42 3.17 3.72
CA VAL A 29 8.83 3.07 5.04
C VAL A 29 9.84 2.39 5.95
N GLU A 30 10.15 3.03 7.07
CA GLU A 30 11.02 2.47 8.08
C GLU A 30 10.19 1.63 9.06
N HIS A 31 10.56 0.36 9.24
CA HIS A 31 10.02 -0.52 10.26
C HIS A 31 11.13 -0.88 11.26
N PRO A 32 10.97 -0.60 12.56
CA PRO A 32 11.99 -0.92 13.55
C PRO A 32 12.22 -2.43 13.59
N PRO A 33 13.47 -2.90 13.49
CA PRO A 33 13.74 -4.33 13.58
C PRO A 33 13.50 -4.83 14.99
N LYS A 34 13.02 -6.08 15.09
CA LYS A 34 13.03 -6.81 16.36
C LYS A 34 14.43 -6.98 16.91
N THR A 35 14.54 -7.15 18.22
CA THR A 35 15.82 -7.39 18.92
C THR A 35 16.60 -8.56 18.31
N GLU A 36 15.88 -9.60 17.89
CA GLU A 36 16.45 -10.83 17.29
C GLU A 36 16.72 -10.70 15.77
N GLY A 37 16.36 -9.57 15.13
CA GLY A 37 16.60 -9.33 13.70
C GLY A 37 15.75 -10.18 12.73
N SER A 38 14.72 -10.87 13.24
CA SER A 38 13.70 -11.55 12.44
C SER A 38 12.61 -10.58 12.00
N LEU A 39 11.96 -10.88 10.87
CA LEU A 39 10.80 -10.17 10.36
C LEU A 39 9.65 -11.18 10.14
N ASN A 40 8.54 -11.00 10.82
CA ASN A 40 7.38 -11.88 10.78
C ASN A 40 6.19 -11.15 10.16
N ILE A 41 5.75 -11.60 8.99
CA ILE A 41 4.73 -10.91 8.19
C ILE A 41 3.56 -11.85 7.90
N LEU A 42 2.35 -11.30 7.86
CA LEU A 42 1.22 -11.95 7.20
C LEU A 42 0.99 -11.30 5.84
N ALA A 43 0.64 -12.12 4.84
CA ALA A 43 0.18 -11.65 3.54
C ALA A 43 -1.26 -12.13 3.31
N VAL A 44 -2.12 -11.21 2.88
CA VAL A 44 -3.53 -11.48 2.59
C VAL A 44 -3.91 -10.76 1.30
N GLY A 45 -4.84 -11.33 0.54
CA GLY A 45 -5.40 -10.76 -0.68
C GLY A 45 -6.88 -11.10 -0.75
N ASP A 46 -7.60 -10.42 -1.63
CA ASP A 46 -8.96 -10.80 -2.01
C ASP A 46 -9.92 -10.94 -0.82
N TRP A 47 -10.02 -9.93 0.05
CA TRP A 47 -10.53 -10.16 1.41
C TRP A 47 -11.81 -9.41 1.80
N GLY A 48 -12.02 -8.14 1.44
CA GLY A 48 -13.08 -7.32 2.03
C GLY A 48 -14.47 -7.64 1.52
N ARG A 49 -15.27 -8.35 2.33
CA ARG A 49 -16.64 -8.79 2.00
C ARG A 49 -17.60 -8.69 3.18
N ARG A 50 -17.47 -7.66 4.03
CA ARG A 50 -18.37 -7.41 5.19
C ARG A 50 -18.52 -8.62 6.12
N GLY A 51 -17.43 -9.37 6.30
CA GLY A 51 -17.39 -10.59 7.10
C GLY A 51 -17.91 -11.85 6.40
N GLN A 52 -18.40 -11.75 5.16
CA GLN A 52 -18.90 -12.87 4.37
C GLN A 52 -17.77 -13.68 3.71
N TYR A 53 -18.11 -14.81 3.08
CA TYR A 53 -17.17 -15.67 2.35
C TYR A 53 -15.94 -16.06 3.17
N ASN A 54 -16.17 -16.46 4.43
CA ASN A 54 -15.14 -16.84 5.41
C ASN A 54 -14.18 -15.73 5.82
N GLN A 55 -14.44 -14.47 5.46
CA GLN A 55 -13.56 -13.36 5.83
C GLN A 55 -13.36 -13.28 7.36
N THR A 56 -14.40 -13.43 8.16
CA THR A 56 -14.29 -13.46 9.64
C THR A 56 -13.47 -14.65 10.14
N LEU A 57 -13.64 -15.83 9.54
CA LEU A 57 -12.88 -17.02 9.91
C LEU A 57 -11.40 -16.87 9.57
N VAL A 58 -11.08 -16.26 8.42
CA VAL A 58 -9.70 -15.92 8.04
C VAL A 58 -9.13 -14.89 9.02
N ALA A 59 -9.88 -13.85 9.38
CA ALA A 59 -9.45 -12.85 10.36
C ALA A 59 -9.17 -13.46 11.74
N GLU A 60 -9.98 -14.41 12.19
CA GLU A 60 -9.75 -15.16 13.43
C GLU A 60 -8.44 -15.96 13.38
N GLN A 61 -8.22 -16.72 12.30
CA GLN A 61 -6.97 -17.48 12.14
C GLN A 61 -5.74 -16.58 12.00
N MET A 62 -5.87 -15.45 11.28
CA MET A 62 -4.83 -14.43 11.22
C MET A 62 -4.51 -13.88 12.61
N GLY A 63 -5.51 -13.68 13.47
CA GLY A 63 -5.31 -13.26 14.86
C GLY A 63 -4.49 -14.27 15.67
N LEU A 64 -4.86 -15.54 15.63
CA LEU A 64 -4.15 -16.62 16.34
C LEU A 64 -2.71 -16.80 15.85
N VAL A 65 -2.52 -16.79 14.52
CA VAL A 65 -1.17 -16.87 13.92
C VAL A 65 -0.36 -15.62 14.23
N GLY A 66 -1.01 -14.45 14.17
CA GLY A 66 -0.40 -13.15 14.47
C GLY A 66 0.17 -13.10 15.89
N GLU A 67 -0.58 -13.62 16.86
CA GLU A 67 -0.16 -13.70 18.25
C GLU A 67 1.01 -14.68 18.41
N LYS A 68 0.88 -15.88 17.84
CA LYS A 68 1.90 -16.93 17.93
C LYS A 68 3.24 -16.53 17.31
N LEU A 69 3.20 -15.78 16.22
CA LEU A 69 4.38 -15.34 15.49
C LEU A 69 4.85 -13.96 15.91
N ASP A 70 4.09 -13.25 16.75
CA ASP A 70 4.36 -11.86 17.13
C ASP A 70 4.56 -10.99 15.86
N ILE A 71 3.55 -10.85 15.01
CA ILE A 71 3.80 -10.28 13.67
C ILE A 71 4.18 -8.79 13.68
N ASP A 72 5.05 -8.41 12.76
CA ASP A 72 5.55 -7.05 12.57
C ASP A 72 4.56 -6.14 11.82
N PHE A 73 3.90 -6.69 10.79
CA PHE A 73 2.90 -6.01 9.98
C PHE A 73 2.17 -6.99 9.06
N VAL A 74 1.09 -6.52 8.45
CA VAL A 74 0.34 -7.24 7.42
C VAL A 74 0.58 -6.60 6.05
N ILE A 75 0.61 -7.43 5.01
CA ILE A 75 0.69 -7.05 3.61
C ILE A 75 -0.65 -7.39 2.95
N SER A 76 -1.36 -6.38 2.46
CA SER A 76 -2.47 -6.61 1.53
C SER A 76 -1.96 -6.61 0.10
N THR A 77 -2.29 -7.65 -0.64
CA THR A 77 -1.84 -7.88 -2.02
C THR A 77 -2.81 -7.35 -3.09
N GLY A 78 -3.96 -6.80 -2.69
CA GLY A 78 -4.97 -6.27 -3.61
C GLY A 78 -6.35 -6.85 -3.38
N ASP A 79 -7.31 -6.31 -4.13
CA ASP A 79 -8.74 -6.62 -4.05
C ASP A 79 -9.26 -6.51 -2.62
N ASN A 80 -9.02 -5.31 -2.08
CA ASN A 80 -9.22 -5.01 -0.68
C ASN A 80 -10.70 -5.00 -0.34
N ILE A 81 -11.55 -4.41 -1.19
CA ILE A 81 -12.99 -4.25 -0.93
C ILE A 81 -13.80 -4.64 -2.17
N TYR A 82 -14.57 -5.72 -2.04
CA TYR A 82 -15.44 -6.24 -3.08
C TYR A 82 -16.88 -5.68 -2.98
N ASP A 83 -17.63 -5.64 -4.08
CA ASP A 83 -17.19 -5.97 -5.45
C ASP A 83 -16.57 -4.77 -6.17
N ASN A 84 -16.87 -3.53 -5.74
CA ASN A 84 -16.48 -2.32 -6.46
C ASN A 84 -15.74 -1.27 -5.62
N GLY A 85 -14.85 -1.71 -4.73
CA GLY A 85 -14.11 -0.79 -3.85
C GLY A 85 -15.01 0.06 -2.96
N ILE A 86 -14.57 1.29 -2.68
CA ILE A 86 -15.32 2.30 -1.90
C ILE A 86 -15.62 3.53 -2.76
N ALA A 87 -16.66 4.28 -2.41
CA ALA A 87 -17.02 5.51 -3.11
C ALA A 87 -16.16 6.72 -2.70
N ASN A 88 -15.78 6.80 -1.42
CA ASN A 88 -14.99 7.88 -0.83
C ASN A 88 -14.35 7.44 0.49
N THR A 89 -13.53 8.31 1.10
CA THR A 89 -12.79 8.02 2.35
C THR A 89 -13.68 7.81 3.58
N SER A 90 -14.94 8.25 3.52
CA SER A 90 -15.93 8.10 4.60
C SER A 90 -16.94 6.97 4.32
N ASP A 91 -16.71 6.16 3.30
CA ASP A 91 -17.60 5.05 2.94
C ASP A 91 -17.66 4.02 4.09
N PRO A 92 -18.86 3.69 4.63
CA PRO A 92 -18.98 2.72 5.72
C PRO A 92 -18.44 1.34 5.35
N LEU A 93 -18.40 0.98 4.05
CA LEU A 93 -17.83 -0.28 3.58
C LEU A 93 -16.39 -0.48 4.05
N PHE A 94 -15.60 0.60 4.19
CA PHE A 94 -14.24 0.48 4.71
C PHE A 94 -14.25 -0.13 6.12
N LYS A 95 -15.09 0.37 7.02
CA LYS A 95 -15.19 -0.18 8.39
C LYS A 95 -15.77 -1.58 8.39
N GLU A 96 -16.82 -1.82 7.60
CA GLU A 96 -17.49 -3.12 7.53
C GLU A 96 -16.59 -4.22 6.95
N CYS A 97 -15.69 -3.88 6.03
CA CYS A 97 -14.77 -4.82 5.41
C CYS A 97 -13.41 -4.90 6.09
N PHE A 98 -12.95 -3.88 6.81
CA PHE A 98 -11.62 -3.84 7.40
C PHE A 98 -11.65 -3.69 8.92
N THR A 99 -12.00 -2.49 9.41
CA THR A 99 -11.89 -2.11 10.83
C THR A 99 -12.63 -3.07 11.76
N ASN A 100 -13.86 -3.44 11.40
CA ASN A 100 -14.73 -4.27 12.23
C ASN A 100 -14.45 -5.77 12.07
N ILE A 101 -13.59 -6.16 11.14
CA ILE A 101 -13.30 -7.56 10.83
C ILE A 101 -11.97 -8.00 11.45
N TYR A 102 -10.91 -7.21 11.27
CA TYR A 102 -9.57 -7.55 11.75
C TYR A 102 -9.32 -6.93 13.13
N THR A 103 -10.04 -7.41 14.14
CA THR A 103 -10.09 -6.81 15.48
C THR A 103 -9.15 -7.46 16.50
N ALA A 104 -8.52 -8.58 16.17
CA ALA A 104 -7.56 -9.23 17.06
C ALA A 104 -6.41 -8.28 17.46
N GLU A 105 -5.95 -8.36 18.71
CA GLU A 105 -4.88 -7.51 19.24
C GLU A 105 -3.59 -7.63 18.43
N SER A 106 -3.23 -8.87 18.05
CA SER A 106 -2.08 -9.17 17.20
C SER A 106 -2.17 -8.60 15.78
N LEU A 107 -3.36 -8.16 15.34
CA LEU A 107 -3.56 -7.49 14.06
C LEU A 107 -3.65 -5.96 14.18
N GLN A 108 -3.45 -5.40 15.38
CA GLN A 108 -3.34 -3.95 15.63
C GLN A 108 -1.94 -3.43 15.30
N THR A 109 -1.46 -3.84 14.13
CA THR A 109 -0.14 -3.57 13.57
C THR A 109 -0.33 -2.81 12.23
N PRO A 110 0.71 -2.22 11.61
CA PRO A 110 0.56 -1.62 10.29
C PRO A 110 0.09 -2.63 9.23
N TRP A 111 -0.78 -2.17 8.33
CA TRP A 111 -1.21 -2.90 7.13
C TRP A 111 -0.74 -2.15 5.90
N TYR A 112 0.18 -2.75 5.16
CA TYR A 112 0.69 -2.19 3.93
C TYR A 112 -0.16 -2.61 2.75
N ILE A 113 -0.79 -1.63 2.10
CA ILE A 113 -1.86 -1.90 1.14
C ILE A 113 -1.39 -1.75 -0.30
N VAL A 114 -1.67 -2.76 -1.10
CA VAL A 114 -1.68 -2.72 -2.56
C VAL A 114 -3.13 -2.75 -3.04
N LEU A 115 -3.42 -2.07 -4.16
CA LEU A 115 -4.74 -2.13 -4.81
C LEU A 115 -4.80 -3.29 -5.80
N GLY A 116 -5.95 -3.92 -5.96
CA GLY A 116 -6.25 -4.87 -7.03
C GLY A 116 -7.26 -4.31 -8.04
N ASN A 117 -7.66 -5.11 -9.02
CA ASN A 117 -8.58 -4.68 -10.08
C ASN A 117 -9.95 -4.26 -9.53
N HIS A 118 -10.48 -4.93 -8.51
CA HIS A 118 -11.76 -4.57 -7.89
C HIS A 118 -11.69 -3.19 -7.21
N ASP A 119 -10.54 -2.82 -6.66
CA ASP A 119 -10.35 -1.50 -6.04
C ASP A 119 -10.38 -0.35 -7.07
N TYR A 120 -9.95 -0.63 -8.31
CA TYR A 120 -9.99 0.33 -9.43
C TYR A 120 -11.37 0.49 -10.07
N THR A 121 -12.32 -0.40 -9.80
CA THR A 121 -13.70 -0.22 -10.25
C THR A 121 -14.47 0.79 -9.40
N GLY A 122 -14.00 1.02 -8.16
CA GLY A 122 -14.48 2.07 -7.28
C GLY A 122 -13.60 3.32 -7.30
N ASN A 123 -13.54 4.02 -6.17
CA ASN A 123 -12.65 5.17 -5.99
C ASN A 123 -11.29 4.72 -5.43
N ALA A 124 -10.40 4.28 -6.33
CA ALA A 124 -9.03 3.91 -5.99
C ALA A 124 -8.24 5.05 -5.32
N LEU A 125 -8.58 6.31 -5.60
CA LEU A 125 -7.94 7.45 -4.95
C LEU A 125 -8.38 7.58 -3.49
N ALA A 126 -9.64 7.26 -3.16
CA ALA A 126 -10.09 7.23 -1.77
C ALA A 126 -9.35 6.18 -0.94
N GLN A 127 -9.04 5.00 -1.51
CA GLN A 127 -8.22 3.98 -0.84
C GLN A 127 -6.74 4.37 -0.73
N GLN A 128 -6.27 5.38 -1.48
CA GLN A 128 -4.90 5.91 -1.39
C GLN A 128 -4.84 7.26 -0.65
N ASP A 129 -5.98 7.83 -0.29
CA ASP A 129 -6.05 9.12 0.35
C ASP A 129 -5.61 9.00 1.82
N PRO A 130 -4.68 9.85 2.30
CA PRO A 130 -4.27 9.85 3.69
C PRO A 130 -5.44 9.95 4.69
N ALA A 131 -6.56 10.57 4.33
CA ALA A 131 -7.74 10.70 5.18
C ALA A 131 -8.38 9.35 5.55
N ILE A 132 -8.15 8.28 4.79
CA ILE A 132 -8.65 6.95 5.18
C ILE A 132 -7.99 6.46 6.49
N ARG A 133 -6.80 6.98 6.82
CA ARG A 133 -6.07 6.67 8.06
C ARG A 133 -6.66 7.34 9.28
N GLU A 134 -7.45 8.39 9.10
CA GLU A 134 -8.26 8.99 10.17
C GLU A 134 -9.43 8.06 10.56
N VAL A 135 -9.82 7.14 9.65
CA VAL A 135 -10.82 6.11 9.93
C VAL A 135 -10.19 4.90 10.62
N ASP A 136 -9.04 4.44 10.13
CA ASP A 136 -8.24 3.38 10.74
C ASP A 136 -6.75 3.56 10.41
N SER A 137 -5.96 3.91 11.43
CA SER A 137 -4.56 4.29 11.27
C SER A 137 -3.65 3.16 10.80
N ARG A 138 -4.12 1.91 10.89
CA ARG A 138 -3.40 0.71 10.42
C ARG A 138 -3.30 0.67 8.90
N TYR A 139 -4.24 1.26 8.17
CA TYR A 139 -4.35 1.12 6.71
C TYR A 139 -3.36 2.04 5.98
N LEU A 140 -2.15 1.54 5.72
CA LEU A 140 -1.06 2.25 5.07
C LEU A 140 -1.06 2.00 3.55
N SER A 141 -1.84 2.80 2.84
CA SER A 141 -1.80 2.92 1.37
C SER A 141 -0.96 4.12 0.98
N ILE A 142 0.33 3.89 0.71
CA ILE A 142 1.36 4.96 0.71
C ILE A 142 1.82 5.31 -0.70
N ALA A 143 1.74 4.36 -1.63
CA ALA A 143 2.02 4.53 -3.05
C ALA A 143 1.67 3.23 -3.80
N LYS A 144 1.63 3.29 -5.15
CA LYS A 144 1.61 2.08 -6.00
C LYS A 144 2.78 1.14 -5.72
N SER A 145 3.91 1.64 -5.21
CA SER A 145 5.08 0.82 -4.91
C SER A 145 5.87 1.47 -3.79
N PHE A 146 6.33 0.67 -2.83
CA PHE A 146 7.10 1.16 -1.69
C PHE A 146 8.11 0.10 -1.24
N ILE A 147 9.12 0.56 -0.52
CA ILE A 147 10.12 -0.28 0.12
C ILE A 147 9.88 -0.20 1.62
N VAL A 148 9.79 -1.34 2.28
CA VAL A 148 9.86 -1.41 3.74
C VAL A 148 11.29 -1.78 4.13
N ASN A 149 11.95 -0.89 4.88
CA ASN A 149 13.28 -1.11 5.43
C ASN A 149 13.14 -1.70 6.84
N SER A 150 13.73 -2.87 7.07
CA SER A 150 13.77 -3.48 8.41
C SER A 150 15.18 -4.03 8.68
N GLY A 151 16.00 -3.32 9.47
CA GLY A 151 17.31 -3.81 9.93
C GLY A 151 18.36 -2.74 10.21
N THR A 152 19.25 -3.02 11.17
CA THR A 152 20.40 -2.17 11.56
C THR A 152 21.76 -2.68 11.06
N PHE A 153 21.88 -3.96 10.66
CA PHE A 153 23.10 -4.56 10.11
C PHE A 153 22.75 -5.47 8.93
N SER A 154 23.22 -5.11 7.72
CA SER A 154 22.83 -5.67 6.42
C SER A 154 21.41 -5.27 5.97
N LYS A 155 21.34 -4.39 4.97
CA LYS A 155 20.10 -3.84 4.37
C LYS A 155 19.17 -4.97 3.89
N ARG A 156 18.23 -5.43 4.72
CA ARG A 156 17.11 -6.27 4.28
C ARG A 156 15.94 -5.34 4.00
N ASN A 157 15.62 -5.24 2.71
CA ASN A 157 14.55 -4.39 2.22
C ASN A 157 13.47 -5.30 1.62
N LEU A 158 12.22 -5.08 2.01
CA LEU A 158 11.07 -5.67 1.33
C LEU A 158 10.57 -4.67 0.28
N LEU A 159 10.71 -5.02 -1.00
CA LEU A 159 10.18 -4.22 -2.10
C LEU A 159 8.79 -4.71 -2.45
N MET A 160 7.79 -3.85 -2.33
CA MET A 160 6.46 -4.09 -2.86
C MET A 160 6.22 -3.29 -4.13
N HIS A 161 5.85 -4.02 -5.18
CA HIS A 161 5.40 -3.45 -6.45
C HIS A 161 3.98 -3.89 -6.75
N HIS A 162 3.08 -2.92 -6.88
CA HIS A 162 1.82 -3.13 -7.58
C HIS A 162 2.11 -3.25 -9.09
N ILE A 163 1.97 -4.45 -9.62
CA ILE A 163 1.94 -4.69 -11.06
C ILE A 163 0.46 -4.73 -11.43
N GLY A 164 -0.06 -3.64 -12.00
CA GLY A 164 -1.46 -3.61 -12.41
C GLY A 164 -1.74 -4.75 -13.39
N ALA A 165 -2.60 -5.68 -13.00
CA ALA A 165 -3.00 -6.80 -13.84
C ALA A 165 -4.37 -6.53 -14.45
N TRP A 166 -4.39 -6.67 -15.78
CA TRP A 166 -5.56 -6.67 -16.64
C TRP A 166 -6.42 -7.90 -16.37
N SER A 167 -7.74 -7.70 -16.33
CA SER A 167 -8.76 -8.66 -16.78
C SER A 167 -9.99 -7.90 -17.21
#